data_AF-A0AB33H211-F1
#
_entry.id   AF-A0AB33H211-F1
#
_cell.length_a   1.000
_cell.length_b   1.000
_cell.length_c   1.000
_cell.angle_alpha   90.00
_cell.angle_beta   90.00
_cell.angle_gamma   90.00
#
_symmetry.space_group_name_H-M   'P 1'
#
loop_
_entity.id
_entity.type
_entity.pdbx_description
1 polymer ?
#
loop_
_entity_poly.entity_id
_entity_poly.type
_entity_poly.pdbx_seq_one_letter_code
_entity_poly.pdbx_strand_id
1 'polypeptide(L)' 'MKISEVKVSDVVWYDNENEKAISAFVTFYGPDDCTRIASVPVNLPYQLDLTLKQVEELAIATAKGTLKAVANTF' A
#
# COMPACT_ATOMS: atom_id res chain seq x y z
N MET A 1 18.21 0.56 -5.20
CA MET A 1 17.44 -0.65 -5.55
C MET A 1 16.40 -0.28 -6.60
N LYS A 2 16.33 -0.96 -7.75
CA LYS A 2 15.38 -0.63 -8.82
C LYS A 2 14.10 -1.46 -8.60
N ILE A 3 12.95 -0.80 -8.46
CA ILE A 3 11.64 -1.44 -8.40
C ILE A 3 11.16 -1.62 -9.84
N SER A 4 10.79 -2.83 -10.24
CA SER A 4 10.20 -3.11 -11.56
C SER A 4 8.68 -3.23 -11.49
N GLU A 5 8.15 -3.80 -10.41
CA GLU A 5 6.73 -4.04 -10.25
C GLU A 5 6.24 -3.67 -8.84
N VAL A 6 5.00 -3.18 -8.77
CA VAL A 6 4.27 -2.92 -7.53
C VAL A 6 2.90 -3.57 -7.64
N LYS A 7 2.56 -4.44 -6.69
CA LYS A 7 1.26 -5.11 -6.61
C LYS A 7 0.52 -4.67 -5.36
N VAL A 8 -0.77 -4.36 -5.50
CA VAL A 8 -1.69 -4.16 -4.38
C VAL A 8 -2.51 -5.44 -4.23
N SER A 9 -2.57 -5.98 -3.02
CA SER A 9 -3.39 -7.15 -2.68
C SER A 9 -4.22 -6.91 -1.44
N ASP A 10 -5.20 -7.78 -1.23
CA ASP A 10 -5.98 -7.85 0.01
C ASP A 10 -6.62 -6.52 0.39
N VAL A 11 -7.22 -5.84 -0.60
CA VAL A 11 -7.99 -4.61 -0.37
C VAL A 11 -9.29 -4.98 0.36
N VAL A 12 -9.40 -4.57 1.62
CA VAL A 12 -10.57 -4.82 2.46
C VAL A 12 -11.14 -3.50 2.95
N TRP A 13 -12.45 -3.31 2.77
CA TRP A 13 -13.22 -2.25 3.40
C TRP A 13 -13.91 -2.80 4.64
N TYR A 14 -13.74 -2.15 5.78
CA TYR A 14 -14.44 -2.56 7.00
C TYR A 14 -14.91 -1.34 7.80
N ASP A 15 -16.11 -1.46 8.35
CA ASP A 15 -16.63 -0.60 9.42
C ASP A 15 -15.92 -1.02 10.71
N ASN A 16 -14.97 -0.22 11.21
CA ASN A 16 -14.46 -0.41 12.57
C ASN A 16 -15.26 0.46 13.55
N GLU A 17 -15.23 0.12 14.84
CA GLU A 17 -16.02 0.81 15.89
C GLU A 17 -15.73 2.31 16.02
N ASN A 18 -14.62 2.79 15.44
CA ASN A 18 -14.18 4.18 15.50
C ASN A 18 -14.21 4.92 14.15
N GLU A 19 -14.31 4.25 12.99
CA GLU A 19 -14.41 4.83 11.65
C GLU A 19 -14.43 3.72 10.56
N LYS A 20 -15.00 4.00 9.40
CA LYS A 20 -14.78 3.15 8.22
C LYS A 20 -13.30 3.25 7.83
N ALA A 21 -12.65 2.12 7.52
CA ALA A 21 -11.26 2.10 7.07
C ALA A 21 -11.06 1.16 5.88
N ILE A 22 -9.97 1.39 5.14
CA ILE A 22 -9.52 0.52 4.05
C ILE A 22 -8.15 -0.02 4.41
N SER A 23 -7.97 -1.33 4.38
CA SER A 23 -6.65 -1.96 4.51
C SER A 23 -6.24 -2.58 3.19
N ALA A 24 -4.95 -2.48 2.87
CA ALA A 24 -4.35 -3.10 1.68
C ALA A 24 -2.90 -3.48 1.96
N PHE A 25 -2.39 -4.47 1.23
CA PHE A 25 -0.96 -4.79 1.20
C PHE A 25 -0.35 -4.31 -0.11
N VAL A 26 0.73 -3.54 -0.01
CA VAL A 26 1.51 -3.11 -1.18
C VAL A 26 2.83 -3.86 -1.18
N THR A 27 3.03 -4.66 -2.21
CA THR A 27 4.24 -5.46 -2.40
C THR A 27 5.07 -4.89 -3.53
N PHE A 28 6.34 -4.63 -3.25
CA PHE A 28 7.32 -4.13 -4.21
C PHE A 28 8.22 -5.28 -4.65
N TYR A 29 8.38 -5.46 -5.96
CA TYR A 29 9.25 -6.48 -6.54
C TYR A 29 10.48 -5.84 -7.20
N GLY A 30 11.58 -6.59 -7.13
CA GLY A 30 12.84 -6.28 -7.78
C GLY A 30 12.82 -6.68 -9.25
N PRO A 31 13.90 -6.37 -9.99
CA PRO A 31 13.94 -6.33 -11.46
C PRO A 31 13.65 -7.64 -12.20
N ASP A 32 13.50 -8.75 -11.48
CA ASP A 32 13.11 -10.06 -12.00
C ASP A 32 11.61 -10.37 -11.81
N ASP A 33 10.83 -9.42 -11.28
CA ASP A 33 9.40 -9.50 -10.93
C ASP A 33 9.04 -10.68 -9.99
N CYS A 34 10.06 -11.37 -9.46
CA CYS A 34 9.94 -12.54 -8.59
C CYS A 34 10.53 -12.26 -7.21
N THR A 35 11.54 -11.39 -7.11
CA THR A 35 12.18 -11.03 -5.85
C THR A 35 11.33 -10.01 -5.11
N ARG A 36 10.64 -10.44 -4.05
CA ARG A 36 9.91 -9.56 -3.14
C ARG A 36 10.89 -8.68 -2.34
N ILE A 37 10.86 -7.37 -2.59
CA ILE A 37 11.69 -6.39 -1.87
C ILE A 37 11.11 -6.09 -0.49
N ALA A 38 9.84 -5.71 -0.48
CA ALA A 38 9.13 -5.27 0.72
C ALA A 38 7.63 -5.51 0.54
N SER A 39 6.94 -5.76 1.64
CA SER A 39 5.49 -5.76 1.70
C SER A 39 5.08 -4.83 2.82
N VAL A 40 4.28 -3.81 2.49
CA VAL A 40 3.91 -2.74 3.40
C VAL A 40 2.40 -2.84 3.65
N PRO A 41 1.96 -3.11 4.89
CA PRO A 41 0.56 -2.94 5.24
C PRO A 41 0.21 -1.46 5.23
N VAL A 42 -0.90 -1.12 4.60
CA VAL A 42 -1.39 0.25 4.51
C VAL A 42 -2.81 0.30 5.06
N ASN A 43 -3.05 1.25 5.95
CA ASN A 43 -4.37 1.60 6.43
C ASN A 43 -4.70 3.01 5.93
N LEU A 44 -5.78 3.12 5.17
CA LEU A 44 -6.29 4.37 4.64
C LEU A 44 -7.62 4.71 5.33
N PRO A 45 -7.89 6.00 5.59
CA PRO A 45 -9.22 6.41 6.01
C PRO A 45 -10.22 6.07 4.91
N TYR A 46 -11.40 5.60 5.29
CA TYR A 46 -12.43 5.31 4.30
C TYR A 46 -12.99 6.59 3.68
N GLN A 47 -13.10 6.57 2.37
CA GLN A 47 -13.74 7.61 1.58
C GLN A 47 -14.79 6.94 0.71
N LEU A 48 -16.06 7.33 0.91
CA LEU A 48 -17.26 6.71 0.32
C LEU A 48 -17.24 6.67 -1.22
N ASP A 49 -16.42 7.52 -1.86
CA ASP A 49 -16.47 7.78 -3.30
C ASP A 49 -15.23 7.31 -4.08
N LEU A 50 -14.29 6.61 -3.43
CA LEU A 50 -13.10 6.10 -4.13
C LEU A 50 -13.40 4.80 -4.88
N THR A 51 -13.02 4.78 -6.16
CA THR A 51 -12.92 3.55 -6.95
C THR A 51 -11.76 2.67 -6.46
N LEU A 52 -11.81 1.37 -6.74
CA LEU A 52 -10.71 0.45 -6.42
C LEU A 52 -9.36 0.96 -6.95
N LYS A 53 -9.32 1.46 -8.19
CA LYS A 53 -8.08 2.00 -8.77
C LYS A 53 -7.51 3.17 -7.97
N GLN A 54 -8.35 4.07 -7.48
CA GLN A 54 -7.90 5.20 -6.65
C GLN A 54 -7.41 4.72 -5.28
N VAL A 55 -8.04 3.69 -4.71
CA VAL A 55 -7.57 3.04 -3.49
C VAL A 55 -6.20 2.43 -3.69
N GLU A 56 -5.97 1.73 -4.80
CA GLU A 56 -4.66 1.13 -5.14
C GLU A 56 -3.57 2.21 -5.29
N GLU A 57 -3.86 3.29 -6.03
CA GLU A 57 -2.94 4.42 -6.21
C GLU A 57 -2.57 5.08 -4.87
N LEU A 58 -3.56 5.32 -4.01
CA LEU A 58 -3.36 5.91 -2.68
C LEU A 58 -2.58 4.96 -1.76
N ALA A 59 -2.86 3.66 -1.82
CA ALA A 59 -2.13 2.64 -1.07
C ALA A 59 -0.65 2.62 -1.48
N ILE A 60 -0.36 2.63 -2.79
CA ILE A 60 1.01 2.66 -3.31
C ILE A 60 1.74 3.93 -2.87
N ALA A 61 1.09 5.10 -2.95
CA ALA A 61 1.67 6.37 -2.52
C ALA A 61 2.02 6.33 -1.02
N THR A 62 1.11 5.84 -0.19
CA THR A 62 1.30 5.70 1.25
C THR A 62 2.43 4.74 1.58
N ALA A 63 2.46 3.56 0.95
CA ALA A 63 3.51 2.56 1.14
C ALA A 63 4.91 3.10 0.77
N LYS A 64 5.02 3.85 -0.34
CA LYS A 64 6.27 4.54 -0.72
C LYS A 64 6.69 5.58 0.33
N GLY A 65 5.73 6.34 0.85
CA GLY A 65 5.95 7.30 1.94
C GLY A 65 6.51 6.64 3.19
N THR A 66 5.91 5.52 3.63
CA THR A 66 6.37 4.72 4.77
C THR A 66 7.79 4.20 4.56
N LEU A 67 8.09 3.63 3.39
CA LEU A 67 9.45 3.14 3.09
C LEU A 67 10.48 4.26 3.10
N LYS A 68 10.14 5.45 2.58
CA LYS A 68 11.02 6.63 2.63
C LYS A 68 11.26 7.10 4.07
N ALA A 69 10.23 7.11 4.90
CA ALA A 69 10.35 7.48 6.31
C ALA A 69 11.28 6.52 7.07
N VAL A 70 11.09 5.21 6.86
CA VAL A 70 11.96 4.18 7.45
C VAL A 70 13.41 4.33 6.96
N ALA A 71 13.62 4.51 5.66
CA ALA A 71 14.96 4.67 5.09
C ALA A 71 15.70 5.91 5.62
N ASN A 72 14.97 6.98 5.97
CA ASN A 72 15.55 8.20 6.55
C ASN A 72 15.81 8.10 8.06
N THR A 73 15.39 7.01 8.71
CA THR A 73 15.55 6.79 10.15
C THR A 73 16.83 6.02 10.49
N PHE A 74 17.52 5.46 9.49
CA PHE A 74 18.78 4.71 9.61
C PHE A 74 19.89 5.37 8.80
#